data_AF-A0A2D7DZH6-F1
#
_entry.id   AF-A0A2D7DZH6-F1
#
_cell.length_a   1.000
_cell.length_b   1.000
_cell.length_c   1.000
_cell.angle_alpha   90.00
_cell.angle_beta   90.00
_cell.angle_gamma   90.00
#
_symmetry.space_group_name_H-M   'P 1'
#
loop_
_entity.id
_entity.type
_entity.pdbx_description
1 polymer ?
#
loop_
_entity_poly.entity_id
_entity_poly.type
_entity_poly.pdbx_seq_one_letter_code
_entity_poly.pdbx_strand_id
1 'polypeptide(L)'
;MFIFSFQFINLIIFIVNITQTKDNMKKKVLDITEFDCPMTFIKAKEFIKSNINDEKIIIIKGKTNLERLKNTLKKNFRLSSKKIKKDIFELKLN
;
A
#
# COMPACT_ATOMS: atom_id res chain seq x y z
N MET A 1 -34.87 -1.64 -34.25
CA MET A 1 -33.42 -1.87 -34.43
C MET A 1 -32.59 -0.78 -33.73
N PHE A 2 -32.84 -0.48 -32.44
CA PHE A 2 -32.12 0.59 -31.70
C PHE A 2 -31.74 0.21 -30.26
N ILE A 3 -32.25 -0.92 -29.74
CA ILE A 3 -32.01 -1.38 -28.37
C ILE A 3 -30.58 -1.92 -28.19
N PHE A 4 -29.97 -2.46 -29.26
CA PHE A 4 -28.60 -2.96 -29.22
C PHE A 4 -27.56 -1.85 -29.01
N SER A 5 -27.80 -0.63 -29.50
CA SER A 5 -26.82 0.47 -29.41
C SER A 5 -26.58 0.97 -27.97
N PHE A 6 -27.63 0.98 -27.14
CA PHE A 6 -27.55 1.44 -25.75
C PHE A 6 -26.77 0.49 -24.83
N GLN A 7 -26.79 -0.81 -25.12
CA GLN A 7 -26.02 -1.82 -24.38
C GLN A 7 -24.51 -1.65 -24.60
N PHE A 8 -24.10 -1.36 -25.84
CA PHE A 8 -22.69 -1.14 -26.17
C PHE A 8 -22.12 0.11 -25.50
N ILE A 9 -22.90 1.21 -25.40
CA ILE A 9 -22.43 2.45 -24.77
C ILE A 9 -22.13 2.23 -23.27
N ASN A 10 -23.01 1.56 -22.54
CA ASN A 10 -22.79 1.26 -21.12
C ASN A 10 -21.60 0.31 -20.90
N LEU A 11 -21.41 -0.67 -21.78
CA LEU A 11 -20.27 -1.58 -21.74
C LEU A 11 -18.94 -0.84 -22.02
N ILE A 12 -18.93 0.08 -22.99
CA ILE A 12 -17.76 0.90 -23.30
C ILE A 12 -17.40 1.79 -22.11
N ILE A 13 -18.37 2.42 -21.44
CA ILE A 13 -18.14 3.23 -20.23
C ILE A 13 -17.55 2.38 -19.10
N PHE A 14 -18.08 1.17 -18.90
CA PHE A 14 -17.58 0.24 -17.87
C PHE A 14 -16.15 -0.21 -18.16
N ILE A 15 -15.83 -0.56 -19.43
CA ILE A 15 -14.48 -0.94 -19.85
C ILE A 15 -13.51 0.24 -19.68
N VAL A 16 -13.91 1.46 -20.05
CA VAL A 16 -13.09 2.66 -19.88
C VAL A 16 -12.77 2.92 -18.41
N ASN A 17 -13.76 2.83 -17.51
CA ASN A 17 -13.53 2.95 -16.05
C ASN A 17 -12.58 1.85 -15.51
N ILE A 18 -12.70 0.61 -15.99
CA ILE A 18 -11.78 -0.47 -15.62
C ILE A 18 -10.36 -0.18 -16.15
N THR A 19 -10.22 0.35 -17.36
CA THR A 19 -8.90 0.69 -17.90
C THR A 19 -8.24 1.88 -17.19
N GLN A 20 -9.02 2.88 -16.75
CA GLN A 20 -8.52 4.00 -15.94
C GLN A 20 -8.06 3.58 -14.53
N THR A 21 -8.65 2.52 -13.95
CA THR A 21 -8.18 1.97 -12.66
C THR A 21 -6.93 1.09 -12.77
N LYS A 22 -6.51 0.76 -14.00
CA LYS A 22 -5.31 -0.01 -14.29
C LYS A 22 -4.09 0.89 -14.56
N ASP A 23 -4.16 2.18 -14.23
CA ASP A 23 -2.99 3.05 -14.14
C ASP A 23 -2.08 2.60 -13.00
N ASN A 24 -1.22 1.63 -13.33
CA ASN A 24 -0.01 1.16 -12.65
C ASN A 24 0.04 1.40 -11.14
N MET A 25 -0.39 0.43 -10.33
CA MET A 25 0.02 0.37 -8.91
C MET A 25 1.54 0.41 -8.86
N LYS A 26 2.12 1.55 -8.45
CA LYS A 26 3.57 1.69 -8.37
C LYS A 26 4.00 1.13 -7.02
N LYS A 27 5.16 0.49 -7.01
CA LYS A 27 5.79 0.04 -5.77
C LYS A 27 6.50 1.22 -5.13
N LYS A 28 6.10 1.55 -3.90
CA LYS A 28 6.70 2.62 -3.11
C LYS A 28 7.38 2.00 -1.91
N VAL A 29 8.64 2.37 -1.69
CA VAL A 29 9.47 1.88 -0.60
C VAL A 29 9.81 3.04 0.32
N LEU A 30 9.59 2.86 1.61
CA LEU A 30 10.01 3.79 2.66
C LEU A 30 11.07 3.09 3.52
N ASP A 31 12.25 3.69 3.62
CA ASP A 31 13.26 3.28 4.59
C ASP A 31 13.16 4.16 5.85
N ILE A 32 12.87 3.53 6.99
CA ILE A 32 12.83 4.17 8.31
C ILE A 32 13.78 3.49 9.30
N THR A 33 14.82 2.83 8.81
CA THR A 33 15.83 2.15 9.65
C THR A 33 16.68 3.10 10.49
N GLU A 34 16.81 4.36 10.06
CA GLU A 34 17.55 5.41 10.76
C GLU A 34 16.73 6.09 11.86
N PHE A 35 15.42 5.82 11.93
CA PHE A 35 14.51 6.50 12.85
C PHE A 35 13.98 5.54 13.90
N ASP A 36 14.03 5.97 15.16
CA ASP A 36 13.37 5.29 16.26
C ASP A 36 11.97 5.82 16.53
N CYS A 37 11.21 5.06 17.33
CA CYS A 37 9.93 5.49 17.85
C CYS A 37 10.07 6.81 18.64
N PRO A 38 9.20 7.83 18.43
CA PRO A 38 7.94 7.79 17.67
C PRO A 38 8.05 8.19 16.20
N MET A 39 9.22 8.63 15.73
CA MET A 39 9.40 9.20 14.39
C MET A 39 9.09 8.18 13.28
N THR A 40 9.42 6.90 13.49
CA THR A 40 9.04 5.76 12.64
C THR A 40 7.53 5.73 12.34
N PHE A 41 6.68 6.02 13.34
CA PHE A 41 5.22 5.97 13.19
C PHE A 41 4.68 7.15 12.40
N ILE A 42 5.20 8.35 12.66
CA ILE A 42 4.78 9.57 11.97
C ILE A 42 5.09 9.44 10.48
N LYS A 43 6.33 9.06 10.15
CA LYS A 43 6.76 8.85 8.76
C LYS A 43 5.99 7.74 8.06
N ALA A 44 5.76 6.61 8.73
CA ALA A 44 4.96 5.53 8.17
C ALA A 44 3.52 5.99 7.87
N LYS A 45 2.91 6.76 8.78
CA LYS A 45 1.54 7.28 8.60
C LYS A 45 1.45 8.26 7.43
N GLU A 46 2.39 9.20 7.32
CA GLU A 46 2.45 10.14 6.19
C GLU A 46 2.65 9.40 4.88
N PHE A 47 3.59 8.46 4.83
CA PHE A 47 3.86 7.65 3.66
C PHE A 47 2.64 6.85 3.18
N ILE A 48 1.89 6.23 4.11
CA ILE A 48 0.67 5.48 3.76
C ILE A 48 -0.39 6.43 3.18
N LYS A 49 -0.54 7.63 3.75
CA LYS A 49 -1.50 8.63 3.27
C LYS A 49 -1.15 9.19 1.90
N SER A 50 0.13 9.40 1.61
CA SER A 50 0.55 9.95 0.31
C SER A 50 0.51 8.92 -0.83
N ASN A 51 0.40 7.63 -0.52
CA ASN A 51 0.52 6.54 -1.51
C ASN A 51 -0.69 5.59 -1.48
N ILE A 52 -1.92 6.10 -1.28
CA ILE A 52 -3.12 5.29 -1.02
C ILE A 52 -3.34 4.18 -2.07
N ASN A 53 -3.18 4.49 -3.35
CA ASN A 53 -3.44 3.55 -4.47
C ASN A 53 -2.22 2.69 -4.85
N ASP A 54 -1.08 2.89 -4.20
CA ASP A 54 0.18 2.22 -4.52
C ASP A 54 0.46 1.03 -3.59
N GLU A 55 1.29 0.09 -4.06
CA GLU A 55 1.83 -0.98 -3.21
C GLU A 55 2.89 -0.38 -2.29
N LYS A 56 2.72 -0.56 -0.97
CA LYS A 56 3.56 0.11 0.04
C LYS A 56 4.46 -0.90 0.72
N ILE A 57 5.75 -0.63 0.73
CA ILE A 57 6.77 -1.40 1.44
C ILE A 57 7.49 -0.48 2.42
N ILE A 58 7.60 -0.90 3.67
CA ILE A 58 8.26 -0.15 4.74
C ILE A 58 9.40 -1.00 5.30
N ILE A 59 10.62 -0.46 5.30
CA ILE A 59 11.81 -1.10 5.87
C ILE A 59 12.04 -0.53 7.26
N ILE A 60 12.06 -1.40 8.27
CA ILE A 60 12.04 -1.03 9.69
C ILE A 60 13.17 -1.73 10.41
N LYS A 61 13.86 -0.97 11.27
CA LYS A 61 14.86 -1.52 12.19
C LYS A 61 14.23 -1.82 13.55
N GLY A 62 14.56 -2.98 14.11
CA GLY A 62 14.15 -3.44 15.43
C GLY A 62 12.83 -4.20 15.44
N LYS A 63 12.82 -5.34 16.15
CA LYS A 63 11.63 -6.21 16.28
C LYS A 63 10.47 -5.50 16.99
N THR A 64 10.77 -4.73 18.04
CA THR A 64 9.78 -4.00 18.83
C THR A 64 9.04 -2.96 17.98
N ASN A 65 9.76 -2.21 17.16
CA ASN A 65 9.17 -1.22 16.25
C ASN A 65 8.27 -1.89 15.20
N LEU A 66 8.73 -3.01 14.63
CA LEU A 66 7.94 -3.82 13.70
C LEU A 66 6.63 -4.29 14.34
N GLU A 67 6.69 -4.90 15.54
CA GLU A 67 5.51 -5.46 16.20
C GLU A 67 4.49 -4.39 16.54
N ARG A 68 4.94 -3.25 17.08
CA ARG A 68 4.05 -2.12 17.39
C ARG A 68 3.39 -1.58 16.11
N LEU A 69 4.16 -1.36 15.05
CA LEU A 69 3.60 -0.86 13.78
C LEU A 69 2.64 -1.86 13.14
N LYS A 70 3.00 -3.15 13.16
CA LYS A 70 2.14 -4.24 12.66
C LYS A 70 0.82 -4.29 13.43
N ASN A 71 0.83 -4.16 14.75
CA ASN A 71 -0.37 -4.16 15.58
C ASN A 71 -1.29 -2.96 15.27
N THR A 72 -0.71 -1.79 15.00
CA THR A 72 -1.49 -0.60 14.59
C THR A 72 -2.09 -0.79 13.20
N LEU A 73 -1.30 -1.27 12.23
CA LEU A 73 -1.72 -1.33 10.82
C LEU A 73 -2.60 -2.54 10.49
N LYS A 74 -2.49 -3.65 11.23
CA LYS A 74 -3.26 -4.88 10.98
C LYS A 74 -4.77 -4.67 11.12
N LYS A 75 -5.19 -3.60 11.80
CA LYS A 75 -6.61 -3.22 11.92
C LYS A 75 -7.22 -2.74 10.60
N ASN A 76 -6.41 -2.14 9.72
CA ASN A 76 -6.89 -1.46 8.51
C ASN A 76 -6.31 -2.04 7.21
N PHE A 77 -5.22 -2.80 7.27
CA PHE A 77 -4.47 -3.26 6.09
C PHE A 77 -4.11 -4.75 6.18
N ARG A 78 -4.00 -5.40 5.01
CA ARG A 78 -3.45 -6.76 4.94
C ARG A 78 -1.93 -6.68 4.91
N LEU A 79 -1.30 -7.21 5.95
CA LEU A 79 0.14 -7.08 6.15
C LEU A 79 0.89 -8.37 5.84
N SER A 80 2.03 -8.23 5.18
CA SER A 80 3.07 -9.28 5.08
C SER A 80 4.38 -8.73 5.63
N SER A 81 5.11 -9.54 6.40
CA SER A 81 6.38 -9.12 7.01
C SER A 81 7.48 -10.14 6.73
N LYS A 82 8.65 -9.68 6.29
CA LYS A 82 9.81 -10.53 5.98
C LYS A 82 11.06 -9.99 6.67
N LYS A 83 11.91 -10.86 7.23
CA LYS A 83 13.22 -10.45 7.74
C LYS A 83 14.22 -10.38 6.58
N ILE A 84 14.90 -9.25 6.41
CA ILE A 84 15.89 -9.07 5.32
C ILE A 84 17.31 -9.20 5.88
N LYS A 85 17.61 -8.58 7.04
CA LYS A 85 18.93 -8.62 7.69
C LYS A 85 18.79 -8.77 9.20
N LYS A 86 19.92 -8.79 9.92
CA LYS A 86 19.94 -8.72 11.39
C LYS A 86 19.23 -7.43 11.82
N ASP A 87 18.17 -7.58 12.61
CA ASP A 87 17.32 -6.50 13.12
C ASP A 87 16.71 -5.55 12.08
N ILE A 88 16.62 -5.96 10.80
CA ILE A 88 15.95 -5.19 9.74
C ILE A 88 14.86 -6.05 9.08
N PHE A 89 13.68 -5.47 8.96
CA PHE A 89 12.47 -6.13 8.51
C PHE A 89 11.77 -5.32 7.42
N GLU A 90 11.21 -6.03 6.46
CA GLU A 90 10.29 -5.51 5.44
C GLU A 90 8.86 -5.71 5.92
N LEU A 91 8.04 -4.67 5.81
CA LEU A 91 6.60 -4.71 6.00
C LEU A 91 5.90 -4.25 4.73
N LYS A 92 5.20 -5.17 4.08
CA LYS A 92 4.40 -4.91 2.89
C LYS A 92 2.94 -4.75 3.26
N LEU A 93 2.31 -3.69 2.76
CA LEU A 93 0.88 -3.42 2.91
C LEU A 93 0.18 -3.61 1.56
N ASN A 94 -0.85 -4.43 1.58
CA ASN A 94 -1.81 -4.59 0.50
C ASN A 94 -3.16 -3.98 0.89
#